data_AF-A0A8T5M0A7-F1
#
_entry.id   AF-A0A8T5M0A7-F1
#
_cell.length_a   1.000
_cell.length_b   1.000
_cell.length_c   1.000
_cell.angle_alpha   90.00
_cell.angle_beta   90.00
_cell.angle_gamma   90.00
#
_symmetry.space_group_name_H-M   'P 1'
#
loop_
_entity.id
_entity.type
_entity.pdbx_description
1 polymer ?
#
loop_
_entity_poly.entity_id
_entity_poly.type
_entity_poly.pdbx_seq_one_letter_code
_entity_poly.pdbx_strand_id
1 'polypeptide(L)'
;MVILFDQFNLPENIYEIIFATKQQVIVAKLLVEEMKGKDGEMGKTEMSMFATALHEGRLIEEIREGPIQAKKKVSLSYNKRQFYDRILTPMKTMGIIDYDLYKKTYKLSEKFNKNMMRIGLMWLQELRKPPRSIRVKR
;
A
#
# COMPACT_ATOMS: atom_id res chain seq x y z
N MET A 1 -3.13 8.58 -8.44
CA MET A 1 -3.41 8.30 -7.02
C MET A 1 -2.93 9.48 -6.22
N VAL A 2 -3.74 9.96 -5.27
CA VAL A 2 -3.44 11.12 -4.43
C VAL A 2 -3.70 10.68 -2.99
N ILE A 3 -2.79 11.00 -2.06
CA ILE A 3 -3.00 10.76 -0.63
C ILE A 3 -3.56 12.04 -0.03
N LEU A 4 -4.76 11.97 0.54
CA LEU A 4 -5.35 13.02 1.35
C LEU A 4 -5.55 12.46 2.75
N PHE A 5 -5.15 13.21 3.76
CA PHE A 5 -5.30 12.81 5.15
C PHE A 5 -5.77 13.98 5.98
N ASP A 6 -6.51 13.69 7.05
CA ASP A 6 -6.90 14.64 8.07
C ASP A 6 -5.99 14.45 9.29
N GLN A 7 -5.38 15.55 9.76
CA GLN A 7 -4.49 15.52 10.93
C GLN A 7 -5.21 15.09 12.21
N PHE A 8 -6.52 15.34 12.34
CA PHE A 8 -7.27 15.01 13.56
C PHE A 8 -7.84 13.59 13.55
N ASN A 9 -7.87 12.93 12.38
CA ASN A 9 -8.41 11.60 12.18
C ASN A 9 -7.38 10.65 11.55
N LEU A 10 -6.11 10.83 11.89
CA LEU A 10 -5.03 10.01 11.33
C LEU A 10 -5.08 8.60 11.95
N PRO A 11 -5.27 7.53 11.16
CA PRO A 11 -5.28 6.18 11.69
C PRO A 11 -3.87 5.75 12.11
N GLU A 12 -3.78 4.89 13.13
CA GLU A 12 -2.50 4.30 13.56
C GLU A 12 -1.87 3.41 12.48
N ASN A 13 -2.69 2.94 11.53
CA ASN A 13 -2.28 2.01 10.50
C ASN A 13 -2.01 2.72 9.16
N ILE A 14 -0.75 2.67 8.70
CA ILE A 14 -0.33 3.31 7.43
C ILE A 14 -1.12 2.81 6.21
N TYR A 15 -1.58 1.56 6.21
CA TYR A 15 -2.35 1.00 5.09
C TYR A 15 -3.71 1.69 4.94
N GLU A 16 -4.30 2.18 6.04
CA GLU A 16 -5.58 2.90 6.03
C GLU A 16 -5.43 4.35 5.52
N ILE A 17 -4.21 4.90 5.57
CA ILE A 17 -3.87 6.18 4.92
C ILE A 17 -3.70 5.98 3.41
N ILE A 18 -3.09 4.87 3.00
CA ILE A 18 -2.75 4.60 1.60
C ILE A 18 -3.95 4.09 0.80
N PHE A 19 -4.79 3.26 1.42
CA PHE A 19 -5.90 2.59 0.75
C PHE A 19 -7.25 2.96 1.35
N ALA A 20 -8.21 3.26 0.48
CA ALA A 20 -9.52 3.77 0.88
C ALA A 20 -10.46 2.67 1.42
N THR A 21 -10.28 1.40 1.04
CA THR A 21 -11.22 0.32 1.40
C THR A 21 -10.57 -0.70 2.32
N LYS A 22 -11.36 -1.22 3.28
CA LYS A 22 -10.91 -2.27 4.22
C LYS A 22 -10.35 -3.50 3.51
N GLN A 23 -10.95 -3.89 2.40
CA GLN A 23 -10.49 -5.02 1.60
C GLN A 23 -9.10 -4.78 1.00
N GLN A 24 -8.84 -3.57 0.47
CA GLN A 24 -7.51 -3.21 -0.03
C GLN A 24 -6.47 -3.18 1.09
N VAL A 25 -6.84 -2.63 2.26
CA VAL A 25 -5.98 -2.61 3.45
C VAL A 25 -5.56 -4.03 3.84
N ILE A 26 -6.52 -4.98 3.90
CA ILE A 26 -6.24 -6.37 4.24
C ILE A 26 -5.32 -7.02 3.20
N VAL A 27 -5.65 -6.87 1.91
CA VAL A 27 -4.86 -7.47 0.82
C VAL A 27 -3.44 -6.90 0.76
N ALA A 28 -3.27 -5.60 0.98
CA ALA A 28 -1.96 -4.96 1.02
C ALA A 28 -1.13 -5.45 2.22
N LYS A 29 -1.74 -5.58 3.41
CA LYS A 29 -1.10 -6.18 4.58
C LYS A 29 -0.60 -7.59 4.27
N LEU A 30 -1.47 -8.44 3.72
CA LEU A 30 -1.12 -9.82 3.36
C LEU A 30 0.02 -9.89 2.35
N LEU A 31 0.01 -9.03 1.33
CA LEU A 31 1.09 -8.96 0.36
C LEU A 31 2.43 -8.62 1.05
N VAL A 32 2.43 -7.63 1.94
CA VAL A 32 3.65 -7.24 2.65
C VAL A 32 4.13 -8.34 3.58
N GLU A 33 3.25 -8.99 4.32
CA GLU A 33 3.62 -10.11 5.19
C GLU A 33 4.16 -11.31 4.39
N GLU A 34 3.53 -11.67 3.27
CA GLU A 34 4.03 -12.70 2.37
C GLU A 34 5.42 -12.34 1.80
N MET A 35 5.63 -11.08 1.42
CA MET A 35 6.95 -10.61 0.98
C MET A 35 7.99 -10.66 2.11
N LYS A 36 7.63 -10.24 3.33
CA LYS A 36 8.53 -10.31 4.50
C LYS A 36 8.92 -11.75 4.83
N GLY A 37 8.00 -12.70 4.71
CA GLY A 37 8.27 -14.13 4.87
C GLY A 37 9.27 -14.69 3.86
N LYS A 38 9.57 -13.93 2.80
CA LYS A 38 10.54 -14.26 1.74
C LYS A 38 11.68 -13.23 1.69
N ASP A 39 12.15 -12.79 2.85
CA ASP A 39 13.24 -11.82 2.99
C ASP A 39 12.98 -10.46 2.31
N GLY A 40 11.70 -10.11 2.14
CA GLY A 40 11.27 -8.86 1.51
C GLY A 40 11.34 -8.88 -0.01
N GLU A 41 11.57 -10.02 -0.66
CA GLU A 41 11.68 -10.17 -2.11
C GLU A 41 10.76 -11.29 -2.65
N MET A 42 10.17 -11.08 -3.83
CA MET A 42 9.27 -12.04 -4.43
C MET A 42 9.38 -12.02 -5.96
N GLY A 43 9.52 -13.19 -6.57
CA GLY A 43 9.57 -13.33 -8.03
C GLY A 43 8.23 -13.07 -8.72
N LYS A 44 8.26 -12.79 -10.03
CA LYS A 44 7.04 -12.63 -10.85
C LYS A 44 6.10 -13.84 -10.77
N THR A 45 6.65 -15.06 -10.77
CA THR A 45 5.86 -16.30 -10.68
C THR A 45 5.13 -16.40 -9.35
N GLU A 46 5.85 -16.17 -8.25
CA GLU A 46 5.29 -16.20 -6.90
C GLU A 46 4.22 -15.12 -6.70
N MET A 47 4.44 -13.91 -7.23
CA MET A 47 3.45 -12.84 -7.23
C MET A 47 2.17 -13.24 -7.98
N SER A 48 2.31 -13.96 -9.10
CA SER A 48 1.15 -14.49 -9.85
C SER A 48 0.43 -15.59 -9.07
N MET A 49 1.16 -16.47 -8.39
CA MET A 49 0.59 -17.50 -7.52
C MET A 49 -0.17 -16.87 -6.36
N PHE A 50 0.41 -15.88 -5.69
CA PHE A 50 -0.24 -15.10 -4.63
C PHE A 50 -1.53 -14.45 -5.11
N ALA A 51 -1.49 -13.75 -6.24
CA ALA A 51 -2.68 -13.11 -6.82
C ALA A 51 -3.78 -14.13 -7.20
N THR A 52 -3.39 -15.34 -7.59
CA THR A 52 -4.33 -16.42 -7.93
C THR A 52 -4.95 -17.02 -6.67
N ALA A 53 -4.15 -17.26 -5.63
CA ALA A 53 -4.64 -17.76 -4.36
C ALA A 53 -5.56 -16.75 -3.65
N LEU A 54 -5.31 -15.43 -3.81
CA LEU A 54 -6.24 -14.38 -3.37
C LEU A 54 -7.55 -14.41 -4.17
N HIS A 55 -7.48 -14.64 -5.48
CA HIS A 55 -8.65 -14.71 -6.33
C HIS A 55 -9.56 -15.88 -5.95
N GLU A 56 -8.95 -17.01 -5.60
CA GLU A 56 -9.64 -18.22 -5.15
C GLU A 56 -10.06 -18.16 -3.67
N GLY A 57 -9.69 -17.10 -2.93
CA GLY A 57 -10.05 -16.92 -1.52
C GLY A 57 -9.34 -17.87 -0.54
N ARG A 58 -8.18 -18.44 -0.93
CA ARG A 58 -7.49 -19.50 -0.16
C ARG A 58 -6.59 -18.99 0.96
N LEU A 59 -6.25 -17.71 1.00
CA LEU A 59 -5.12 -17.20 1.79
C LEU A 59 -5.45 -16.73 3.21
N ILE A 60 -6.72 -16.75 3.67
CA ILE A 60 -7.08 -15.94 4.86
C ILE A 60 -7.91 -16.74 5.88
N GLU A 61 -7.27 -17.06 7.00
CA GLU A 61 -7.91 -17.24 8.31
C GLU A 61 -7.59 -15.99 9.16
N GLU A 62 -8.56 -15.11 9.42
CA GLU A 62 -8.33 -14.00 10.37
C GLU A 62 -8.18 -14.57 11.80
N ILE A 63 -7.03 -14.31 12.43
CA ILE A 63 -6.90 -14.38 13.88
C ILE A 63 -7.36 -13.02 14.42
N ARG A 64 -8.54 -12.96 15.03
CA ARG A 64 -8.95 -11.79 15.81
C ARG A 64 -8.29 -11.87 17.18
N GLU A 65 -7.54 -10.83 17.56
CA GLU A 65 -7.10 -10.62 18.94
C GLU A 65 -8.30 -10.14 19.77
N GLY A 66 -8.86 -11.06 20.55
CA GLY A 66 -9.91 -10.81 21.53
C GLY A 66 -9.98 -11.97 22.52
N PRO A 67 -10.48 -11.76 23.76
CA PRO A 67 -10.48 -12.78 24.81
C PRO A 67 -11.35 -14.01 24.51
N ILE A 68 -12.19 -13.96 23.46
CA ILE A 68 -13.02 -15.06 22.99
C ILE A 68 -12.58 -15.39 21.57
N GLN A 69 -11.80 -16.47 21.43
CA GLN A 69 -11.24 -16.98 20.17
C GLN A 69 -12.32 -17.58 19.24
N ALA A 70 -13.29 -16.78 18.83
CA ALA A 70 -14.14 -17.13 17.69
C ALA A 70 -13.35 -16.84 16.41
N LYS A 71 -12.64 -17.86 15.91
CA LYS A 71 -12.03 -17.87 14.56
C LYS A 71 -13.13 -17.75 13.52
N LYS A 72 -13.58 -16.53 13.23
CA LYS A 72 -14.48 -16.30 12.10
C LYS A 72 -13.63 -16.39 10.84
N LYS A 73 -13.62 -17.56 10.21
CA LYS A 73 -13.00 -17.78 8.90
C LYS A 73 -13.77 -16.95 7.88
N VAL A 74 -13.32 -15.72 7.64
CA VAL A 74 -13.83 -14.89 6.55
C VAL A 74 -12.97 -15.20 5.35
N SER A 75 -13.50 -15.96 4.40
CA SER A 75 -12.87 -16.15 3.09
C SER A 75 -12.90 -14.83 2.35
N LEU A 76 -11.76 -14.14 2.27
CA LEU A 76 -11.65 -12.94 1.47
C LEU A 76 -11.10 -13.33 0.09
N SER A 77 -11.96 -13.27 -0.92
CA SER A 77 -11.56 -13.32 -2.32
C SER A 77 -11.27 -11.91 -2.85
N TYR A 78 -10.23 -11.78 -3.68
CA TYR A 78 -9.88 -10.51 -4.32
C TYR A 78 -9.56 -10.72 -5.79
N ASN A 79 -10.17 -9.94 -6.68
CA ASN A 79 -9.99 -10.15 -8.11
C ASN A 79 -8.52 -9.95 -8.55
N LYS A 80 -7.98 -10.88 -9.34
CA LYS A 80 -6.58 -10.84 -9.80
C LYS A 80 -6.22 -9.55 -10.55
N ARG A 81 -7.12 -9.04 -11.41
CA ARG A 81 -6.89 -7.77 -12.12
C ARG A 81 -6.93 -6.59 -11.15
N GLN A 82 -7.89 -6.57 -10.23
CA GLN A 82 -7.94 -5.55 -9.18
C GLN A 82 -6.71 -5.56 -8.29
N PHE A 83 -6.10 -6.74 -8.04
CA PHE A 83 -4.85 -6.83 -7.28
C PHE A 83 -3.72 -6.09 -7.98
N TYR A 84 -3.49 -6.37 -9.27
CA TYR A 84 -2.45 -5.68 -10.01
C TYR A 84 -2.71 -4.19 -10.16
N ASP A 85 -3.95 -3.80 -10.48
CA ASP A 85 -4.29 -2.42 -10.79
C ASP A 85 -4.42 -1.54 -9.54
N ARG A 86 -4.94 -2.09 -8.43
CA ARG A 86 -5.32 -1.31 -7.23
C ARG A 86 -4.46 -1.58 -5.99
N ILE A 87 -3.59 -2.59 -6.02
CA ILE A 87 -2.66 -2.88 -4.91
C ILE A 87 -1.23 -2.77 -5.41
N LEU A 88 -0.81 -3.69 -6.29
CA LEU A 88 0.60 -3.80 -6.67
C LEU A 88 1.09 -2.56 -7.41
N THR A 89 0.33 -2.06 -8.40
CA THR A 89 0.72 -0.88 -9.17
C THR A 89 0.81 0.37 -8.28
N PRO A 90 -0.20 0.71 -7.45
CA PRO A 90 -0.10 1.72 -6.41
C PRO A 90 1.16 1.63 -5.55
N MET A 91 1.40 0.47 -4.93
CA MET A 91 2.57 0.27 -4.06
C MET A 91 3.88 0.44 -4.81
N LYS A 92 3.94 0.00 -6.08
CA LYS A 92 5.09 0.22 -6.95
C LYS A 92 5.32 1.70 -7.25
N THR A 93 4.27 2.39 -7.68
CA THR A 93 4.34 3.80 -8.07
C THR A 93 4.67 4.73 -6.91
N MET A 94 4.28 4.37 -5.69
CA MET A 94 4.61 5.11 -4.46
C MET A 94 6.04 4.86 -3.95
N GLY A 95 6.72 3.82 -4.47
CA GLY A 95 8.03 3.40 -3.97
C GLY A 95 7.96 2.61 -2.66
N ILE A 96 6.83 1.94 -2.39
CA ILE A 96 6.71 0.97 -1.30
C ILE A 96 7.31 -0.38 -1.76
N ILE A 97 7.07 -0.72 -3.02
CA ILE A 97 7.66 -1.90 -3.68
C ILE A 97 8.47 -1.43 -4.88
N ASP A 98 9.69 -1.92 -5.01
CA ASP A 98 10.48 -1.78 -6.22
C ASP A 98 10.34 -3.03 -7.10
N TYR A 99 10.47 -2.86 -8.41
CA TYR A 99 10.52 -3.97 -9.35
C TYR A 99 11.83 -3.93 -10.12
N ASP A 100 12.64 -4.97 -9.98
CA ASP A 100 13.84 -5.18 -10.76
C ASP A 100 13.47 -5.82 -12.09
N LEU A 101 13.66 -5.09 -13.19
CA LEU A 101 13.35 -5.56 -14.55
C LEU A 101 14.25 -6.70 -15.01
N TYR A 102 15.50 -6.73 -14.56
CA TYR A 102 16.49 -7.73 -14.94
C TYR A 102 16.24 -9.04 -14.23
N LYS A 103 16.05 -8.97 -12.90
CA LYS A 103 15.77 -10.15 -12.07
C LYS A 103 14.30 -10.58 -12.13
N LYS A 104 13.41 -9.70 -12.59
CA LYS A 104 11.95 -9.89 -12.57
C LYS A 104 11.43 -10.16 -11.17
N THR A 105 11.99 -9.46 -10.18
CA THR A 105 11.65 -9.59 -8.76
C THR A 105 11.07 -8.29 -8.22
N TYR A 106 10.14 -8.43 -7.27
CA TYR A 106 9.54 -7.36 -6.49
C TYR A 106 10.21 -7.31 -5.14
N LYS A 107 10.59 -6.13 -4.65
CA LYS A 107 11.29 -5.97 -3.38
C LYS A 107 10.67 -4.85 -2.54
N LEU A 108 10.53 -5.05 -1.24
CA LEU A 108 10.12 -3.99 -0.32
C LEU A 108 11.18 -2.87 -0.28
N SER A 109 10.72 -1.62 -0.24
CA SER A 109 11.57 -0.45 -0.43
C SER A 109 11.28 0.66 0.59
N GLU A 110 12.32 1.44 0.89
CA GLU A 110 12.23 2.62 1.76
C GLU A 110 11.93 3.91 0.99
N LYS A 111 11.84 3.86 -0.35
CA LYS A 111 11.66 5.05 -1.18
C LYS A 111 10.40 5.84 -0.83
N PHE A 112 9.33 5.15 -0.43
CA PHE A 112 8.11 5.80 0.03
C PHE A 112 8.37 6.77 1.20
N ASN A 113 9.09 6.32 2.23
CA ASN A 113 9.44 7.16 3.38
C ASN A 113 10.29 8.38 2.95
N LYS A 114 11.30 8.15 2.10
CA LYS A 114 12.15 9.23 1.55
C LYS A 114 11.33 10.27 0.78
N ASN A 115 10.35 9.82 0.00
CA ASN A 115 9.43 10.71 -0.72
C ASN A 115 8.53 11.50 0.24
N MET A 116 8.02 10.88 1.31
CA MET A 116 7.20 11.58 2.32
C MET A 116 7.98 12.68 3.04
N MET A 117 9.24 12.41 3.42
CA MET A 117 10.12 13.45 3.99
C MET A 117 10.34 14.61 3.01
N ARG A 118 10.59 14.29 1.73
CA ARG A 118 10.74 15.30 0.67
C ARG A 118 9.48 16.16 0.51
N ILE A 119 8.28 15.56 0.56
CA ILE A 119 7.01 16.29 0.51
C ILE A 119 6.89 17.25 1.69
N GLY A 120 7.24 16.81 2.90
CA GLY A 120 7.28 17.69 4.08
C GLY A 120 8.21 18.88 3.89
N LEU A 121 9.42 18.66 3.37
CA LEU A 121 10.37 19.72 3.06
C LEU A 121 9.84 20.69 1.99
N MET A 122 9.17 20.18 0.95
CA MET A 122 8.54 21.01 -0.09
C MET A 122 7.48 21.94 0.49
N TRP A 123 6.68 21.46 1.46
CA TRP A 123 5.70 22.29 2.15
C TRP A 123 6.35 23.39 3.00
N LEU A 124 7.40 23.06 3.75
CA LEU A 124 8.16 24.06 4.51
C LEU A 124 8.77 25.14 3.61
N GLN A 125 9.23 24.77 2.41
CA GLN A 125 9.72 25.73 1.43
C GLN A 125 8.60 26.63 0.91
N GLU A 126 7.41 26.08 0.63
CA GLU A 126 6.26 26.86 0.17
C GLU A 126 5.81 27.88 1.22
N LEU A 127 5.73 27.48 2.49
CA LEU A 127 5.38 28.39 3.61
C LEU A 127 6.33 29.58 3.75
N ARG A 128 7.59 29.42 3.35
CA ARG A 128 8.62 30.47 3.41
C ARG A 128 8.62 31.39 2.20
N LYS A 129 7.91 31.04 1.11
CA LYS A 129 7.87 31.90 -0.08
C LYS A 129 7.03 33.15 0.19
N PRO A 130 7.44 34.31 -0.34
CA PRO A 130 6.61 35.51 -0.27
C PRO A 130 5.31 35.31 -1.09
N PRO A 131 4.22 36.03 -0.74
CA PRO A 131 2.96 35.93 -1.44
C PRO A 131 3.12 36.36 -2.91
N ARG A 132 2.60 35.55 -3.83
CA ARG A 132 2.56 35.90 -5.26
C ARG A 132 1.30 36.69 -5.56
N SER A 133 1.42 37.80 -6.27
CA SER A 133 0.26 38.54 -6.78
C SER A 133 -0.43 37.73 -7.89
N ILE A 134 -1.54 37.07 -7.54
CA ILE A 134 -2.36 36.34 -8.52
C ILE A 134 -3.17 37.37 -9.31
N ARG A 135 -2.78 37.66 -10.55
CA ARG A 135 -3.64 38.40 -11.48
C ARG A 135 -4.63 37.43 -12.11
N VAL A 136 -5.87 37.42 -11.63
CA VAL A 136 -6.97 36.74 -12.32
C VAL A 136 -7.26 37.52 -13.59
N LYS A 137 -6.91 36.96 -14.76
CA LYS A 137 -7.41 37.49 -16.04
C LYS A 137 -8.92 37.25 -16.06
N ARG A 138 -9.70 38.32 -16.11
CA ARG A 138 -11.11 38.27 -16.50
C ARG A 138 -11.22 37.96 -17.98
#